data_AF-A0A537YP44-F1
#
_entry.id   AF-A0A537YP44-F1
#
_cell.length_a   1.000
_cell.length_b   1.000
_cell.length_c   1.000
_cell.angle_alpha   90.00
_cell.angle_beta   90.00
_cell.angle_gamma   90.00
#
_symmetry.space_group_name_H-M   'P 1'
#
loop_
_entity.id
_entity.type
_entity.pdbx_description
1 polymer ?
#
loop_
_entity_poly.entity_id
_entity_poly.type
_entity_poly.pdbx_seq_one_letter_code
_entity_poly.pdbx_strand_id
1 'polypeptide(L)'
;MAEQLNDGWRPSTPAADTLARAYTEQYADLIQKLGQAAGHRTVRTDDFVASDAHQPFPFFNLAVLRRPLTSVDDPVLNAIDEFFTPNDGTPFLVWSATPTPSLAWRGWTLMGHPPLMFRPAGPAQVPEPAGVTLRKVSTPAELDTFAQTMVEAYPTPEMAGRPLYGPGIIDAPGWHMWFAELDGDSIGSAAAHVGPHVVDVEWISTHQRCRGRRIGEALTWAATLAEPSKPAMLFASDLGRPVYERMGYVALSRLTLWIGQRAP
;
A
#
# COMPACT_ATOMS: atom_id res chain seq x y z
N MET A 1 20.71 -7.01 35.91
CA MET A 1 20.57 -6.66 34.48
C MET A 1 19.19 -6.08 34.30
N ALA A 2 19.05 -4.93 33.64
CA ALA A 2 17.73 -4.45 33.26
C ALA A 2 17.13 -5.41 32.23
N GLU A 3 15.90 -5.86 32.45
CA GLU A 3 15.16 -6.63 31.46
C GLU A 3 14.97 -5.74 30.23
N GLN A 4 15.43 -6.22 29.07
CA GLN A 4 15.26 -5.50 27.82
C GLN A 4 13.91 -5.89 27.22
N LEU A 5 13.06 -4.91 26.90
CA LEU A 5 11.73 -5.14 26.34
C LEU A 5 11.82 -5.91 25.00
N ASN A 6 11.09 -7.02 24.89
CA ASN A 6 10.89 -7.74 23.64
C ASN A 6 9.58 -7.23 23.00
N ASP A 7 9.69 -6.22 22.15
CA ASP A 7 8.56 -5.56 21.48
C ASP A 7 8.15 -6.23 20.15
N GLY A 8 8.84 -7.30 19.76
CA GLY A 8 8.64 -7.99 18.48
C GLY A 8 9.37 -7.36 17.29
N TRP A 9 10.15 -6.28 17.48
CA TRP A 9 10.80 -5.51 16.42
C TRP A 9 12.32 -5.56 16.43
N ARG A 10 12.91 -6.41 17.27
CA ARG A 10 14.37 -6.60 17.31
C ARG A 10 14.90 -7.11 15.96
N PRO A 11 16.13 -6.75 15.55
CA PRO A 11 16.72 -7.26 14.31
C PRO A 11 16.77 -8.79 14.23
N SER A 12 16.98 -9.46 15.36
CA SER A 12 17.04 -10.94 15.44
C SER A 12 15.68 -11.62 15.53
N THR A 13 14.59 -10.88 15.76
CA THR A 13 13.25 -11.47 15.84
C THR A 13 12.77 -11.87 14.43
N PRO A 14 12.21 -13.07 14.22
CA PRO A 14 11.72 -13.50 12.91
C PRO A 14 10.63 -12.56 12.35
N ALA A 15 10.58 -12.37 11.03
CA ALA A 15 9.53 -11.58 10.39
C ALA A 15 8.11 -12.08 10.72
N ALA A 16 7.95 -13.40 10.88
CA ALA A 16 6.68 -14.06 11.18
C ALA A 16 6.26 -13.99 12.67
N ASP A 17 7.05 -13.37 13.55
CA ASP A 17 6.80 -13.34 14.99
C ASP A 17 5.46 -12.66 15.34
N THR A 18 5.12 -11.58 14.63
CA THR A 18 3.82 -10.91 14.72
C THR A 18 3.26 -10.62 13.33
N LEU A 19 1.93 -10.56 13.21
CA LEU A 19 1.27 -10.18 11.95
C LEU A 19 1.67 -8.77 11.48
N ALA A 20 1.85 -7.82 12.41
CA ALA A 20 2.26 -6.46 12.06
C ALA A 20 3.68 -6.44 11.45
N ARG A 21 4.62 -7.23 11.99
CA ARG A 21 5.95 -7.36 11.43
C ARG A 21 5.95 -8.11 10.10
N ALA A 22 5.21 -9.22 10.01
CA ALA A 22 5.09 -9.98 8.77
C ALA A 22 4.53 -9.13 7.63
N TYR A 23 3.49 -8.34 7.92
CA TYR A 23 2.92 -7.37 6.98
C TYR A 23 3.94 -6.29 6.59
N THR A 24 4.68 -5.72 7.56
CA THR A 24 5.68 -4.68 7.31
C THR A 24 6.80 -5.15 6.38
N GLU A 25 7.35 -6.33 6.64
CA GLU A 25 8.40 -6.91 5.79
C GLU A 25 7.87 -7.25 4.40
N GLN A 26 6.64 -7.78 4.30
CA GLN A 26 6.00 -8.06 3.02
C GLN A 26 5.67 -6.78 2.22
N TYR A 27 5.24 -5.71 2.89
CA TYR A 27 4.98 -4.42 2.29
C TYR A 27 6.28 -3.76 1.82
N ALA A 28 7.35 -3.83 2.63
CA ALA A 28 8.68 -3.41 2.22
C ALA A 28 9.18 -4.18 0.98
N ASP A 29 8.99 -5.50 0.95
CA ASP A 29 9.30 -6.33 -0.22
C ASP A 29 8.48 -5.91 -1.45
N LEU A 30 7.19 -5.63 -1.28
CA LEU A 30 6.32 -5.16 -2.36
C LEU A 30 6.86 -3.87 -2.98
N ILE A 31 7.13 -2.87 -2.15
CA ILE A 31 7.59 -1.54 -2.58
C ILE A 31 8.92 -1.65 -3.33
N GLN A 32 9.85 -2.46 -2.82
CA GLN A 32 11.12 -2.69 -3.51
C GLN A 32 10.94 -3.41 -4.86
N LYS A 33 10.16 -4.49 -4.89
CA LYS A 33 9.93 -5.28 -6.12
C LYS A 33 9.27 -4.45 -7.20
N LEU A 34 8.21 -3.70 -6.87
CA LEU A 34 7.53 -2.82 -7.81
C LEU A 34 8.44 -1.70 -8.28
N GLY A 35 9.22 -1.10 -7.38
CA GLY A 35 10.22 -0.10 -7.73
C GLY A 35 11.26 -0.63 -8.72
N GLN A 36 11.82 -1.81 -8.46
CA GLN A 36 12.78 -2.46 -9.35
C GLN A 36 12.17 -2.83 -10.71
N ALA A 37 10.96 -3.39 -10.72
CA ALA A 37 10.25 -3.75 -11.94
C ALA A 37 9.89 -2.53 -12.81
N ALA A 38 9.71 -1.36 -12.18
CA ALA A 38 9.46 -0.10 -12.85
C ALA A 38 10.75 0.72 -13.16
N GLY A 39 11.93 0.22 -12.77
CA GLY A 39 13.20 0.92 -12.97
C GLY A 39 13.41 2.15 -12.08
N HIS A 40 12.67 2.24 -10.96
CA HIS A 40 12.79 3.32 -9.99
C HIS A 40 14.09 3.20 -9.17
N ARG A 41 14.54 4.32 -8.61
CA ARG A 41 15.60 4.27 -7.58
C ARG A 41 15.03 3.56 -6.35
N THR A 42 15.74 2.56 -5.83
CA THR A 42 15.33 1.83 -4.62
C THR A 42 16.48 1.68 -3.63
N VAL A 43 16.16 1.56 -2.35
CA VAL A 43 17.13 1.24 -1.28
C VAL A 43 16.50 0.25 -0.30
N ARG A 44 17.32 -0.66 0.24
CA ARG A 44 16.97 -1.50 1.38
C ARG A 44 18.09 -1.41 2.41
N THR A 45 17.72 -1.07 3.63
CA THR A 45 18.58 -1.09 4.81
C THR A 45 17.92 -1.92 5.90
N ASP A 46 18.59 -2.13 7.02
CA ASP A 46 17.99 -2.78 8.20
C ASP A 46 16.84 -1.95 8.81
N ASP A 47 16.85 -0.63 8.60
CA ASP A 47 15.92 0.29 9.24
C ASP A 47 14.71 0.67 8.37
N PHE A 48 14.90 0.74 7.05
CA PHE A 48 13.85 1.09 6.10
C PHE A 48 14.11 0.56 4.69
N VAL A 49 13.04 0.48 3.90
CA VAL A 49 13.08 0.27 2.45
C VAL A 49 12.40 1.44 1.78
N ALA A 50 12.94 1.91 0.65
CA ALA A 50 12.29 2.96 -0.11
C ALA A 50 12.38 2.75 -1.63
N SER A 51 11.40 3.31 -2.33
CA SER A 51 11.35 3.42 -3.79
C SER A 51 10.96 4.83 -4.17
N ASP A 52 11.61 5.37 -5.21
CA ASP A 52 11.39 6.73 -5.70
C ASP A 52 11.10 6.73 -7.20
N ALA A 53 9.84 6.99 -7.55
CA ALA A 53 9.38 7.17 -8.93
C ALA A 53 9.47 8.63 -9.41
N HIS A 54 9.84 9.56 -8.52
CA HIS A 54 9.90 11.00 -8.76
C HIS A 54 8.57 11.58 -9.30
N GLN A 55 7.44 11.14 -8.74
CA GLN A 55 6.10 11.58 -9.16
C GLN A 55 5.48 12.59 -8.17
N PRO A 56 4.57 13.47 -8.61
CA PRO A 56 3.94 14.45 -7.70
C PRO A 56 2.99 13.80 -6.67
N PHE A 57 2.54 12.57 -6.88
CA PHE A 57 1.72 11.84 -5.92
C PHE A 57 2.57 10.99 -4.96
N PRO A 58 2.53 11.24 -3.62
CA PRO A 58 3.50 10.71 -2.67
C PRO A 58 3.51 9.18 -2.53
N PHE A 59 2.41 8.48 -2.86
CA PHE A 59 2.39 7.01 -2.79
C PHE A 59 3.31 6.33 -3.81
N PHE A 60 3.81 7.07 -4.82
CA PHE A 60 4.82 6.56 -5.75
C PHE A 60 6.26 6.82 -5.29
N ASN A 61 6.47 7.66 -4.27
CA ASN A 61 7.77 7.93 -3.68
C ASN A 61 7.68 7.57 -2.19
N LEU A 62 7.99 6.34 -1.82
CA LEU A 62 7.57 5.79 -0.53
C LEU A 62 8.72 5.14 0.22
N ALA A 63 8.82 5.44 1.51
CA ALA A 63 9.69 4.76 2.48
C ALA A 63 8.86 3.99 3.51
N VAL A 64 9.19 2.71 3.70
CA VAL A 64 8.61 1.81 4.72
C VAL A 64 9.61 1.68 5.86
N LEU A 65 9.26 2.17 7.05
CA LEU A 65 10.03 1.89 8.27
C LEU A 65 9.87 0.41 8.64
N ARG A 66 11.00 -0.27 8.85
CA ARG A 66 11.06 -1.69 9.21
C ARG A 66 11.13 -1.93 10.72
N ARG A 67 11.31 -0.86 11.49
CA ARG A 67 11.34 -0.86 12.96
C ARG A 67 10.68 0.38 13.54
N PRO A 68 10.26 0.35 14.81
CA PRO A 68 9.84 1.55 15.53
C PRO A 68 10.97 2.58 15.57
N LEU A 69 10.57 3.85 15.60
CA LEU A 69 11.48 4.95 15.89
C LEU A 69 11.83 4.93 17.37
N THR A 70 13.09 5.18 17.68
CA THR A 70 13.60 5.23 19.05
C THR A 70 13.51 6.63 19.67
N SER A 71 13.41 7.67 18.83
CA SER A 71 13.25 9.07 19.25
C SER A 71 12.69 9.95 18.12
N VAL A 72 12.42 11.22 18.42
CA VAL A 72 12.04 12.23 17.41
C VAL A 72 13.16 12.53 16.39
N ASP A 73 14.41 12.26 16.77
CA ASP A 73 15.62 12.52 15.98
C ASP A 73 16.32 11.22 15.55
N ASP A 74 15.56 10.12 15.42
CA ASP A 74 16.11 8.83 15.01
C ASP A 74 16.88 8.98 13.67
N PRO A 75 18.16 8.55 13.59
CA PRO A 75 18.99 8.76 12.41
C PRO A 75 18.39 8.24 11.10
N VAL A 76 17.50 7.24 11.16
CA VAL A 76 16.78 6.73 9.97
C VAL A 76 16.01 7.84 9.24
N LEU A 77 15.50 8.84 9.96
CA LEU A 77 14.76 9.94 9.37
C LEU A 77 15.64 10.82 8.47
N ASN A 78 16.90 11.04 8.85
CA ASN A 78 17.87 11.76 8.02
C ASN A 78 18.27 10.94 6.80
N ALA A 79 18.41 9.62 6.95
CA ALA A 79 18.71 8.72 5.83
C ALA A 79 17.55 8.66 4.81
N ILE A 80 16.31 8.76 5.28
CA ILE A 80 15.12 8.86 4.41
C ILE A 80 15.15 10.18 3.64
N ASP A 81 15.40 11.32 4.29
CA ASP A 81 15.53 12.61 3.60
C ASP A 81 16.66 12.59 2.56
N GLU A 82 17.83 12.03 2.89
CA GLU A 82 18.96 11.88 1.97
C GLU A 82 18.59 11.03 0.74
N PHE A 83 17.88 9.92 0.96
CA PHE A 83 17.41 9.07 -0.13
C PHE A 83 16.52 9.84 -1.10
N PHE A 84 15.63 10.72 -0.62
CA PHE A 84 14.72 11.49 -1.48
C PHE A 84 15.30 12.78 -2.05
N THR A 85 16.62 12.99 -2.01
CA THR A 85 17.26 14.08 -2.76
C THR A 85 17.09 13.90 -4.29
N PRO A 86 17.09 14.99 -5.10
CA PRO A 86 17.34 16.39 -4.73
C PRO A 86 16.12 17.09 -4.12
N ASN A 87 16.39 18.21 -3.44
CA ASN A 87 15.39 19.02 -2.76
C ASN A 87 14.57 19.91 -3.71
N ASP A 88 13.70 19.29 -4.50
CA ASP A 88 12.93 19.96 -5.56
C ASP A 88 11.43 20.15 -5.25
N GLY A 89 11.03 19.88 -4.02
CA GLY A 89 9.64 19.98 -3.56
C GLY A 89 8.76 18.76 -3.86
N THR A 90 9.25 17.74 -4.58
CA THR A 90 8.47 16.52 -4.84
C THR A 90 8.16 15.80 -3.50
N PRO A 91 6.90 15.45 -3.21
CA PRO A 91 6.54 14.84 -1.93
C PRO A 91 6.90 13.35 -1.89
N PHE A 92 7.07 12.80 -0.70
CA PHE A 92 7.22 11.36 -0.48
C PHE A 92 6.41 10.90 0.74
N LEU A 93 5.99 9.63 0.76
CA LEU A 93 5.30 9.04 1.89
C LEU A 93 6.28 8.29 2.80
N VAL A 94 6.15 8.46 4.10
CA VAL A 94 6.78 7.60 5.11
C VAL A 94 5.69 6.79 5.80
N TRP A 95 5.82 5.47 5.70
CA TRP A 95 4.89 4.48 6.23
C TRP A 95 5.48 3.81 7.47
N SER A 96 4.69 3.75 8.55
CA SER A 96 5.07 3.05 9.79
C SER A 96 3.95 2.16 10.29
N ALA A 97 4.28 0.89 10.58
CA ALA A 97 3.41 -0.03 11.30
C ALA A 97 3.20 0.31 12.77
N THR A 98 4.07 1.15 13.33
CA THR A 98 4.06 1.51 14.75
C THR A 98 3.83 3.01 14.92
N PRO A 99 3.28 3.45 16.06
CA PRO A 99 3.14 4.87 16.37
C PRO A 99 4.49 5.58 16.29
N THR A 100 4.51 6.77 15.68
CA THR A 100 5.68 7.65 15.69
C THR A 100 5.41 8.84 16.61
N PRO A 101 6.44 9.51 17.15
CA PRO A 101 6.25 10.87 17.65
C PRO A 101 5.86 11.83 16.51
N SER A 102 5.50 13.08 16.86
CA SER A 102 5.26 14.10 15.84
C SER A 102 6.55 14.46 15.11
N LEU A 103 6.52 14.37 13.78
CA LEU A 103 7.64 14.73 12.89
C LEU A 103 7.41 16.07 12.18
N ALA A 104 6.39 16.84 12.61
CA ALA A 104 6.02 18.11 11.99
C ALA A 104 7.15 19.16 12.02
N TRP A 105 8.03 19.09 13.02
CA TRP A 105 9.19 19.98 13.15
C TRP A 105 10.18 19.83 11.99
N ARG A 106 10.17 18.69 11.27
CA ARG A 106 10.95 18.44 10.05
C ARG A 106 10.31 19.03 8.79
N GLY A 107 9.18 19.71 8.91
CA GLY A 107 8.37 20.16 7.77
C GLY A 107 7.50 19.06 7.15
N TRP A 108 7.43 17.87 7.77
CA TRP A 108 6.58 16.79 7.30
C TRP A 108 5.12 16.98 7.77
N THR A 109 4.16 16.56 6.96
CA THR A 109 2.73 16.66 7.28
C THR A 109 2.18 15.28 7.67
N LEU A 110 1.48 15.19 8.81
CA LEU A 110 0.79 13.97 9.18
C LEU A 110 -0.36 13.72 8.19
N MET A 111 -0.29 12.64 7.43
CA MET A 111 -1.39 12.23 6.55
C MET A 111 -2.50 11.56 7.36
N GLY A 112 -2.13 10.77 8.36
CA GLY A 112 -3.07 10.17 9.29
C GLY A 112 -2.62 8.82 9.81
N HIS A 113 -3.59 8.11 10.39
CA HIS A 113 -3.35 6.84 11.06
C HIS A 113 -4.27 5.75 10.53
N PRO A 114 -4.22 5.32 9.26
CA PRO A 114 -5.19 4.37 8.74
C PRO A 114 -5.19 3.05 9.55
N PRO A 115 -6.35 2.44 9.83
CA PRO A 115 -6.40 1.15 10.48
C PRO A 115 -5.77 0.07 9.60
N LEU A 116 -4.82 -0.67 10.16
CA LEU A 116 -4.36 -1.94 9.61
C LEU A 116 -5.41 -3.00 9.96
N MET A 117 -5.95 -3.66 8.96
CA MET A 117 -7.03 -4.62 9.10
C MET A 117 -6.56 -6.02 8.68
N PHE A 118 -7.12 -7.02 9.35
CA PHE A 118 -6.79 -8.42 9.17
C PHE A 118 -8.06 -9.23 8.94
N ARG A 119 -8.03 -10.18 8.02
CA ARG A 119 -9.06 -11.18 7.82
C ARG A 119 -8.44 -12.58 7.84
N PRO A 120 -8.93 -13.50 8.69
CA PRO A 120 -8.48 -14.89 8.64
C PRO A 120 -8.89 -15.57 7.32
N ALA A 121 -8.16 -16.60 6.91
CA ALA A 121 -8.58 -17.46 5.81
C ALA A 121 -9.95 -18.09 6.14
N GLY A 122 -10.78 -18.29 5.13
CA GLY A 122 -12.10 -18.89 5.34
C GLY A 122 -13.16 -18.46 4.33
N PRO A 123 -14.40 -18.95 4.49
CA PRO A 123 -15.49 -18.75 3.54
C PRO A 123 -15.72 -17.29 3.19
N ALA A 124 -16.02 -17.03 1.92
CA ALA A 124 -16.30 -15.71 1.40
C ALA A 124 -17.65 -15.70 0.70
N GLN A 125 -18.41 -14.63 0.89
CA GLN A 125 -19.61 -14.34 0.11
C GLN A 125 -19.28 -13.16 -0.81
N VAL A 126 -18.90 -13.49 -2.05
CA VAL A 126 -18.51 -12.49 -3.05
C VAL A 126 -19.78 -11.93 -3.69
N PRO A 127 -20.02 -10.60 -3.65
CA PRO A 127 -21.12 -10.00 -4.37
C PRO A 127 -20.86 -9.99 -5.87
N GLU A 128 -21.94 -10.07 -6.65
CA GLU A 128 -21.93 -9.90 -8.11
C GLU A 128 -22.72 -8.63 -8.46
N PRO A 129 -22.08 -7.44 -8.50
CA PRO A 129 -22.74 -6.21 -8.90
C PRO A 129 -23.27 -6.31 -10.34
N ALA A 130 -24.54 -5.95 -10.54
CA ALA A 130 -25.19 -6.05 -11.84
C ALA A 130 -24.45 -5.24 -12.93
N GLY A 131 -24.19 -5.88 -14.08
CA GLY A 131 -23.53 -5.26 -15.23
C GLY A 131 -22.03 -5.02 -15.07
N VAL A 132 -21.42 -5.51 -13.97
CA VAL A 132 -20.00 -5.29 -13.70
C VAL A 132 -19.19 -6.53 -14.04
N THR A 133 -18.11 -6.35 -14.80
CA THR A 133 -17.14 -7.41 -15.10
C THR A 133 -15.80 -7.07 -14.45
N LEU A 134 -15.21 -8.02 -13.71
CA LEU A 134 -13.85 -7.86 -13.19
C LEU A 134 -12.86 -8.50 -14.16
N ARG A 135 -11.83 -7.75 -14.56
CA ARG A 135 -10.74 -8.23 -15.42
C ARG A 135 -9.43 -8.25 -14.65
N LYS A 136 -8.70 -9.36 -14.76
CA LYS A 136 -7.32 -9.45 -14.27
C LYS A 136 -6.41 -8.79 -15.28
N VAL A 137 -5.51 -7.92 -14.83
CA VAL A 137 -4.50 -7.28 -15.68
C VAL A 137 -3.44 -8.32 -16.06
N SER A 138 -3.22 -8.48 -17.35
CA SER A 138 -2.26 -9.44 -17.92
C SER A 138 -1.50 -8.90 -19.13
N THR A 139 -1.88 -7.72 -19.63
CA THR A 139 -1.28 -7.07 -20.80
C THR A 139 -0.94 -5.60 -20.52
N PRO A 140 0.00 -4.99 -21.26
CA PRO A 140 0.31 -3.57 -21.13
C PRO A 140 -0.91 -2.66 -21.31
N ALA A 141 -1.81 -2.97 -22.26
CA ALA A 141 -3.02 -2.16 -22.48
C ALA A 141 -4.00 -2.23 -21.29
N GLU A 142 -4.12 -3.40 -20.66
CA GLU A 142 -4.89 -3.55 -19.42
C GLU A 142 -4.24 -2.82 -18.24
N LEU A 143 -2.90 -2.77 -18.21
CA LEU A 143 -2.16 -2.00 -17.20
C LEU A 143 -2.41 -0.50 -17.37
N ASP A 144 -2.40 0.01 -18.60
CA ASP A 144 -2.74 1.42 -18.88
C ASP A 144 -4.18 1.74 -18.44
N THR A 145 -5.12 0.83 -18.73
CA THR A 145 -6.52 0.96 -18.30
C THR A 145 -6.63 0.99 -16.76
N PHE A 146 -5.93 0.08 -16.08
CA PHE A 146 -5.87 0.01 -14.63
C PHE A 146 -5.30 1.30 -14.02
N ALA A 147 -4.17 1.80 -14.56
CA ALA A 147 -3.52 3.02 -14.11
C ALA A 147 -4.43 4.24 -14.28
N GLN A 148 -5.06 4.40 -15.44
CA GLN A 148 -5.99 5.50 -15.69
C GLN A 148 -7.18 5.47 -14.71
N THR A 149 -7.72 4.28 -14.45
CA THR A 149 -8.82 4.09 -13.49
C THR A 149 -8.43 4.54 -12.08
N MET A 150 -7.21 4.24 -11.64
CA MET A 150 -6.71 4.70 -10.35
C MET A 150 -6.62 6.22 -10.27
N VAL A 151 -6.07 6.88 -11.30
CA VAL A 151 -5.93 8.35 -11.34
C VAL A 151 -7.29 9.03 -11.22
N GLU A 152 -8.29 8.52 -11.96
CA GLU A 152 -9.65 9.07 -11.96
C GLU A 152 -10.39 8.80 -10.64
N ALA A 153 -10.12 7.67 -9.97
CA ALA A 153 -10.77 7.32 -8.71
C ALA A 153 -10.15 7.97 -7.47
N TYR A 154 -8.84 8.27 -7.47
CA TYR A 154 -8.10 8.91 -6.37
C TYR A 154 -8.01 10.45 -6.46
N PRO A 155 -8.95 11.07 -7.17
CA PRO A 155 -8.79 12.33 -7.92
C PRO A 155 -7.41 13.01 -7.79
N THR A 156 -6.40 12.46 -8.49
CA THR A 156 -5.03 13.04 -8.56
C THR A 156 -4.79 13.62 -9.96
N PRO A 157 -5.38 14.79 -10.33
CA PRO A 157 -5.31 15.32 -11.68
C PRO A 157 -3.87 15.57 -12.18
N GLU A 158 -2.93 15.84 -11.28
CA GLU A 158 -1.50 15.98 -11.55
C GLU A 158 -0.83 14.71 -12.11
N MET A 159 -1.47 13.55 -11.93
CA MET A 159 -1.04 12.26 -12.45
C MET A 159 -1.66 11.90 -13.81
N ALA A 160 -2.61 12.70 -14.32
CA ALA A 160 -3.26 12.43 -15.59
C ALA A 160 -2.25 12.43 -16.76
N GLY A 161 -2.29 11.38 -17.58
CA GLY A 161 -1.40 11.21 -18.74
C GLY A 161 0.06 10.87 -18.38
N ARG A 162 0.37 10.60 -17.12
CA ARG A 162 1.70 10.14 -16.69
C ARG A 162 1.76 8.62 -16.66
N PRO A 163 2.88 7.99 -17.07
CA PRO A 163 3.08 6.57 -16.84
C PRO A 163 3.22 6.31 -15.34
N LEU A 164 2.27 5.59 -14.74
CA LEU A 164 2.32 5.23 -13.32
C LEU A 164 3.19 3.99 -13.08
N TYR A 165 3.14 3.05 -14.01
CA TYR A 165 3.74 1.73 -13.88
C TYR A 165 4.34 1.30 -15.22
N GLY A 166 5.53 0.71 -15.18
CA GLY A 166 6.10 0.03 -16.35
C GLY A 166 5.50 -1.37 -16.53
N PRO A 167 5.53 -1.95 -17.75
CA PRO A 167 4.96 -3.27 -18.02
C PRO A 167 5.58 -4.39 -17.17
N GLY A 168 6.80 -4.20 -16.67
CA GLY A 168 7.49 -5.16 -15.80
C GLY A 168 6.74 -5.48 -14.50
N ILE A 169 5.80 -4.64 -14.06
CA ILE A 169 5.01 -4.95 -12.85
C ILE A 169 3.97 -6.04 -13.08
N ILE A 170 3.55 -6.31 -14.33
CA ILE A 170 2.54 -7.33 -14.64
C ILE A 170 3.03 -8.71 -14.20
N ASP A 171 4.31 -8.98 -14.43
CA ASP A 171 4.96 -10.26 -14.13
C ASP A 171 5.66 -10.29 -12.76
N ALA A 172 5.46 -9.25 -11.93
CA ALA A 172 6.09 -9.19 -10.62
C ALA A 172 5.63 -10.38 -9.74
N PRO A 173 6.54 -11.15 -9.12
CA PRO A 173 6.17 -12.36 -8.40
C PRO A 173 5.18 -12.11 -7.25
N GLY A 174 4.05 -12.83 -7.28
CA GLY A 174 2.97 -12.72 -6.30
C GLY A 174 2.11 -11.47 -6.45
N TRP A 175 2.37 -10.63 -7.46
CA TRP A 175 1.57 -9.43 -7.73
C TRP A 175 0.40 -9.75 -8.66
N HIS A 176 -0.77 -9.23 -8.32
CA HIS A 176 -1.98 -9.40 -9.09
C HIS A 176 -2.77 -8.11 -9.09
N MET A 177 -3.35 -7.74 -10.24
CA MET A 177 -4.15 -6.53 -10.39
C MET A 177 -5.44 -6.86 -11.10
N TRP A 178 -6.50 -6.14 -10.73
CA TRP A 178 -7.81 -6.22 -11.35
C TRP A 178 -8.38 -4.83 -11.55
N PHE A 179 -9.18 -4.66 -12.60
CA PHE A 179 -10.07 -3.53 -12.76
C PHE A 179 -11.50 -4.00 -13.01
N ALA A 180 -12.47 -3.16 -12.66
CA ALA A 180 -13.88 -3.40 -12.89
C ALA A 180 -14.36 -2.57 -14.08
N GLU A 181 -15.10 -3.19 -14.99
CA GLU A 181 -15.78 -2.53 -16.11
C GLU A 181 -17.29 -2.47 -15.86
N LEU A 182 -17.91 -1.35 -16.23
CA LEU A 182 -19.36 -1.16 -16.26
C LEU A 182 -19.71 -0.40 -17.54
N ASP A 183 -20.56 -0.99 -18.39
CA ASP A 183 -21.01 -0.40 -19.66
C ASP A 183 -19.85 0.05 -20.59
N GLY A 184 -18.71 -0.66 -20.53
CA GLY A 184 -17.51 -0.38 -21.31
C GLY A 184 -16.52 0.61 -20.66
N ASP A 185 -16.90 1.25 -19.55
CA ASP A 185 -16.03 2.14 -18.78
C ASP A 185 -15.31 1.36 -17.67
N SER A 186 -14.01 1.59 -17.49
CA SER A 186 -13.31 1.12 -16.28
C SER A 186 -13.65 2.05 -15.10
N ILE A 187 -14.02 1.47 -13.97
CA ILE A 187 -14.69 2.19 -12.87
C ILE A 187 -14.14 1.87 -11.47
N GLY A 188 -13.17 0.97 -11.37
CA GLY A 188 -12.53 0.65 -10.10
C GLY A 188 -11.34 -0.28 -10.28
N SER A 189 -10.48 -0.31 -9.28
CA SER A 189 -9.24 -1.09 -9.27
C SER A 189 -9.10 -1.88 -7.98
N ALA A 190 -8.31 -2.94 -8.03
CA ALA A 190 -7.76 -3.62 -6.87
C ALA A 190 -6.44 -4.30 -7.22
N ALA A 191 -5.59 -4.48 -6.24
CA ALA A 191 -4.38 -5.26 -6.38
C ALA A 191 -4.14 -6.14 -5.15
N ALA A 192 -3.30 -7.15 -5.31
CA ALA A 192 -2.87 -8.02 -4.23
C ALA A 192 -1.39 -8.40 -4.41
N HIS A 193 -0.65 -8.42 -3.31
CA HIS A 193 0.64 -9.08 -3.20
C HIS A 193 0.50 -10.32 -2.31
N VAL A 194 0.63 -11.50 -2.92
CA VAL A 194 0.65 -12.78 -2.22
C VAL A 194 2.07 -13.02 -1.69
N GLY A 195 2.30 -12.68 -0.43
CA GLY A 195 3.56 -12.97 0.24
C GLY A 195 3.53 -14.28 1.04
N PRO A 196 4.58 -14.57 1.83
CA PRO A 196 4.72 -15.85 2.53
C PRO A 196 3.64 -16.09 3.59
N HIS A 197 3.19 -15.04 4.29
CA HIS A 197 2.33 -15.16 5.47
C HIS A 197 0.90 -14.65 5.25
N VAL A 198 0.72 -13.62 4.41
CA VAL A 198 -0.58 -12.97 4.19
C VAL A 198 -0.75 -12.59 2.72
N VAL A 199 -2.00 -12.40 2.29
CA VAL A 199 -2.33 -11.62 1.09
C VAL A 199 -2.41 -10.16 1.49
N ASP A 200 -1.53 -9.32 0.94
CA ASP A 200 -1.59 -7.87 1.12
C ASP A 200 -2.49 -7.28 0.03
N VAL A 201 -3.62 -6.69 0.43
CA VAL A 201 -4.66 -6.17 -0.46
C VAL A 201 -4.49 -4.66 -0.59
N GLU A 202 -4.28 -4.21 -1.81
CA GLU A 202 -3.79 -2.88 -2.12
C GLU A 202 -4.61 -2.22 -3.23
N TRP A 203 -4.45 -0.90 -3.37
CA TRP A 203 -4.93 -0.10 -4.51
C TRP A 203 -6.44 -0.24 -4.82
N ILE A 204 -7.24 -0.42 -3.78
CA ILE A 204 -8.70 -0.52 -3.90
C ILE A 204 -9.29 0.84 -4.24
N SER A 205 -9.94 0.96 -5.39
CA SER A 205 -10.62 2.18 -5.80
C SER A 205 -11.98 1.90 -6.43
N THR A 206 -12.86 2.89 -6.38
CA THR A 206 -14.14 2.88 -7.12
C THR A 206 -14.51 4.32 -7.44
N HIS A 207 -14.83 4.57 -8.71
CA HIS A 207 -15.34 5.85 -9.19
C HIS A 207 -16.49 6.35 -8.32
N GLN A 208 -16.49 7.66 -8.04
CA GLN A 208 -17.50 8.26 -7.17
C GLN A 208 -18.93 8.03 -7.68
N ARG A 209 -19.13 8.12 -9.01
CA ARG A 209 -20.43 7.88 -9.68
C ARG A 209 -20.96 6.44 -9.53
N CYS A 210 -20.10 5.49 -9.15
CA CYS A 210 -20.42 4.06 -9.05
C CYS A 210 -20.46 3.56 -7.59
N ARG A 211 -20.34 4.45 -6.60
CA ARG A 211 -20.40 4.08 -5.17
C ARG A 211 -21.78 3.53 -4.78
N GLY A 212 -21.83 2.76 -3.70
CA GLY A 212 -23.07 2.14 -3.19
C GLY A 212 -23.53 0.90 -3.96
N ARG A 213 -22.84 0.50 -5.03
CA ARG A 213 -23.14 -0.68 -5.85
C ARG A 213 -22.33 -1.93 -5.51
N ARG A 214 -21.59 -1.92 -4.40
CA ARG A 214 -20.70 -3.03 -3.94
C ARG A 214 -19.57 -3.40 -4.90
N ILE A 215 -19.20 -2.51 -5.83
CA ILE A 215 -18.07 -2.72 -6.76
C ILE A 215 -16.74 -2.84 -6.01
N GLY A 216 -16.43 -1.87 -5.13
CA GLY A 216 -15.22 -1.94 -4.31
C GLY A 216 -15.16 -3.20 -3.44
N GLU A 217 -16.31 -3.71 -2.98
CA GLU A 217 -16.39 -4.96 -2.23
C GLU A 217 -16.06 -6.17 -3.11
N ALA A 218 -16.61 -6.25 -4.33
CA ALA A 218 -16.29 -7.31 -5.29
C ALA A 218 -14.80 -7.30 -5.69
N LEU A 219 -14.25 -6.13 -5.98
CA LEU A 219 -12.83 -5.93 -6.28
C LEU A 219 -11.93 -6.34 -5.10
N THR A 220 -12.29 -5.94 -3.88
CA THR A 220 -11.56 -6.34 -2.66
C THR A 220 -11.62 -7.85 -2.47
N TRP A 221 -12.74 -8.51 -2.76
CA TRP A 221 -12.82 -9.97 -2.68
C TRP A 221 -11.92 -10.65 -3.71
N ALA A 222 -11.83 -10.14 -4.94
CA ALA A 222 -10.91 -10.67 -5.94
C ALA A 222 -9.46 -10.60 -5.46
N ALA A 223 -9.05 -9.48 -4.86
CA ALA A 223 -7.72 -9.34 -4.26
C ALA A 223 -7.53 -10.23 -3.02
N THR A 224 -8.51 -10.26 -2.10
CA THR A 224 -8.49 -11.10 -0.88
C THR A 224 -8.33 -12.58 -1.21
N LEU A 225 -8.98 -13.04 -2.28
CA LEU A 225 -9.00 -14.43 -2.72
C LEU A 225 -7.92 -14.76 -3.76
N ALA A 226 -6.92 -13.90 -3.92
CA ALA A 226 -5.75 -14.20 -4.75
C ALA A 226 -5.02 -15.47 -4.27
N GLU A 227 -5.04 -15.73 -2.96
CA GLU A 227 -4.62 -16.97 -2.32
C GLU A 227 -5.57 -17.31 -1.17
N PRO A 228 -6.69 -18.03 -1.43
CA PRO A 228 -7.76 -18.23 -0.45
C PRO A 228 -7.36 -19.03 0.79
N SER A 229 -6.24 -19.77 0.73
CA SER A 229 -5.72 -20.53 1.87
C SER A 229 -5.03 -19.66 2.92
N LYS A 230 -4.67 -18.41 2.56
CA LYS A 230 -3.97 -17.48 3.44
C LYS A 230 -4.92 -16.44 4.05
N PRO A 231 -4.59 -15.93 5.24
CA PRO A 231 -5.23 -14.70 5.74
C PRO A 231 -4.88 -13.51 4.83
N ALA A 232 -5.70 -12.47 4.88
CA ALA A 232 -5.50 -11.24 4.13
C ALA A 232 -5.37 -10.04 5.06
N MET A 233 -4.60 -9.04 4.64
CA MET A 233 -4.39 -7.78 5.35
C MET A 233 -4.44 -6.61 4.39
N LEU A 234 -4.85 -5.45 4.89
CA LEU A 234 -4.85 -4.17 4.18
C LEU A 234 -4.80 -3.05 5.19
N PHE A 235 -4.46 -1.84 4.78
CA PHE A 235 -4.83 -0.65 5.55
C PHE A 235 -5.92 0.15 4.86
N ALA A 236 -6.92 0.56 5.64
CA ALA A 236 -8.11 1.19 5.12
C ALA A 236 -8.09 2.71 5.30
N SER A 237 -8.72 3.44 4.39
CA SER A 237 -9.23 4.76 4.74
C SER A 237 -10.40 4.61 5.73
N ASP A 238 -10.67 5.64 6.53
CA ASP A 238 -11.84 5.62 7.43
C ASP A 238 -13.16 5.48 6.64
N LEU A 239 -13.20 5.96 5.38
CA LEU A 239 -14.32 5.76 4.45
C LEU A 239 -14.47 4.30 3.99
N GLY A 240 -13.35 3.61 3.73
CA GLY A 240 -13.34 2.22 3.26
C GLY A 240 -13.60 1.21 4.38
N ARG A 241 -13.22 1.54 5.62
CA ARG A 241 -13.28 0.63 6.78
C ARG A 241 -14.62 -0.12 6.92
N PRO A 242 -15.81 0.51 6.86
CA PRO A 242 -17.07 -0.21 7.03
C PRO A 242 -17.33 -1.27 5.95
N VAL A 243 -16.74 -1.14 4.75
CA VAL A 243 -16.83 -2.17 3.70
C VAL A 243 -16.04 -3.41 4.12
N TYR A 244 -14.81 -3.23 4.57
CA TYR A 244 -13.93 -4.32 4.97
C TYR A 244 -14.45 -5.05 6.22
N GLU A 245 -15.03 -4.33 7.19
CA GLU A 245 -15.67 -4.94 8.36
C GLU A 245 -16.79 -5.92 7.96
N ARG A 246 -17.61 -5.57 6.96
CA ARG A 246 -18.65 -6.49 6.44
C ARG A 246 -18.08 -7.71 5.73
N MET A 247 -16.86 -7.62 5.21
CA MET A 247 -16.13 -8.73 4.59
C MET A 247 -15.44 -9.65 5.63
N GLY A 248 -15.55 -9.31 6.92
CA GLY A 248 -14.91 -10.05 8.02
C GLY A 248 -13.49 -9.60 8.34
N TYR A 249 -13.03 -8.46 7.79
CA TYR A 249 -11.80 -7.84 8.28
C TYR A 249 -12.03 -7.20 9.65
N VAL A 250 -11.08 -7.36 10.55
CA VAL A 250 -11.05 -6.72 11.86
C VAL A 250 -9.87 -5.76 11.93
N ALA A 251 -10.05 -4.60 12.56
CA ALA A 251 -8.96 -3.67 12.79
C ALA A 251 -7.98 -4.26 13.82
N LEU A 252 -6.72 -4.44 13.42
CA LEU A 252 -5.64 -4.99 14.25
C LEU A 252 -4.91 -3.88 15.03
N SER A 253 -4.57 -2.80 14.33
CA SER A 253 -3.86 -1.64 14.86
C SER A 253 -4.12 -0.42 13.98
N ARG A 254 -3.48 0.72 14.28
CA ARG A 254 -3.41 1.86 13.36
C ARG A 254 -1.97 2.10 12.96
N LEU A 255 -1.77 2.37 11.67
CA LEU A 255 -0.50 2.79 11.11
C LEU A 255 -0.23 4.27 11.41
N THR A 256 0.95 4.77 11.03
CA THR A 256 1.22 6.21 10.94
C THR A 256 1.82 6.53 9.59
N LEU A 257 1.20 7.46 8.88
CA LEU A 257 1.63 7.93 7.56
C LEU A 257 2.02 9.40 7.62
N TRP A 258 3.23 9.73 7.17
CA TRP A 258 3.71 11.11 7.01
C TRP A 258 3.96 11.42 5.55
N ILE A 259 3.69 12.65 5.14
CA ILE A 259 4.11 13.20 3.85
C ILE A 259 5.33 14.08 4.12
N GLY A 260 6.48 13.61 3.66
CA GLY A 260 7.69 14.41 3.58
C GLY A 260 7.67 15.33 2.35
N GLN A 261 8.34 16.46 2.46
CA GLN A 261 8.60 17.38 1.37
C GLN A 261 10.10 17.39 1.12
N ARG A 262 10.53 17.29 -0.14
CA ARG A 262 11.91 17.52 -0.56
C ARG A 262 12.23 19.02 -0.46
N ALA A 263 12.32 19.53 0.76
CA ALA A 263 12.46 20.95 1.03
C ALA A 263 13.85 21.44 0.59
N PRO A 264 13.96 22.52 -0.22
CA PRO A 264 15.22 23.07 -0.75
C PRO A 264 16.33 23.19 0.28
#